data_AF-A0A8T3NGE8-F1
#
_entry.id   AF-A0A8T3NGE8-F1
#
_cell.length_a   1.000
_cell.length_b   1.000
_cell.length_c   1.000
_cell.angle_alpha   90.00
_cell.angle_beta   90.00
_cell.angle_gamma   90.00
#
_symmetry.space_group_name_H-M   'P 1'
#
loop_
_entity.id
_entity.type
_entity.pdbx_description
1 polymer ?
#
loop_
_entity_poly.entity_id
_entity_poly.type
_entity_poly.pdbx_seq_one_letter_code
_entity_poly.pdbx_strand_id
1 'polypeptide(L)'
;LWLGSPVWPFLRPEGGTELGDYFFSQMNRGRTPIDLLLLPLKLYQGDLMELRGAMPPLLLLLAPLYLLVRKRRWLTYLVGLSALHFAVWSQGIQTVRYLFPIFPAMSLVVAYALDRLIDGARWRRLARVAIPSLVLLSMALGSFAAVIMLKIQMPFAQLVGLESRQAYLSRNVSDYGAVLHLNEQADAVTRVLVIGDARVYYLTPPVVVDQGLDLFRRLAEASDPQLALDALRQSGVSHVLVGVGQISWLTRFDPEDRVKGWWAAFQRSRLGYLILEYETDVVSVYRVADAVAPANRR
;
A
#
# COMPACT_ATOMS: atom_id res chain seq x y z
N LEU A 1 12.31 -8.45 20.57
CA LEU A 1 11.84 -7.22 19.88
C LEU A 1 12.62 -7.09 18.58
N TRP A 2 12.01 -7.46 17.45
CA TRP A 2 12.60 -7.19 16.15
C TRP A 2 12.17 -5.78 15.76
N LEU A 3 13.09 -4.82 15.82
CA LEU A 3 12.82 -3.40 15.55
C LEU A 3 12.79 -3.08 14.04
N GLY A 4 12.89 -4.11 13.20
CA GLY A 4 13.03 -3.96 11.75
C GLY A 4 14.36 -3.33 11.35
N SER A 5 14.53 -3.16 10.04
CA SER A 5 15.70 -2.45 9.52
C SER A 5 15.47 -0.94 9.62
N PRO A 6 16.41 -0.16 10.20
CA PRO A 6 16.28 1.30 10.30
C PRO A 6 16.34 2.01 8.96
N VAL A 7 16.79 1.31 7.91
CA VAL A 7 16.89 1.83 6.55
C VAL A 7 15.75 1.34 5.65
N TRP A 8 14.86 0.49 6.15
CA TRP A 8 13.61 0.16 5.45
C TRP A 8 12.72 1.40 5.40
N PRO A 9 12.06 1.72 4.26
CA PRO A 9 11.96 0.98 3.00
C PRO A 9 12.91 1.46 1.89
N PHE A 10 13.91 2.27 2.26
CA PHE A 10 14.84 2.89 1.31
C PHE A 10 15.94 1.94 0.85
N LEU A 11 16.38 1.05 1.72
CA LEU A 11 17.37 0.03 1.42
C LEU A 11 16.84 -1.34 1.81
N ARG A 12 17.33 -2.35 1.10
CA ARG A 12 17.04 -3.76 1.37
C ARG A 12 17.41 -4.09 2.83
N PRO A 13 16.50 -4.68 3.61
CA PRO A 13 16.80 -5.17 4.94
C PRO A 13 17.62 -6.47 4.84
N GLU A 14 18.62 -6.63 5.71
CA GLU A 14 19.30 -7.92 5.87
C GLU A 14 18.30 -8.97 6.38
N GLY A 15 18.29 -10.16 5.77
CA GLY A 15 17.38 -11.25 6.14
C GLY A 15 16.01 -11.28 5.44
N GLY A 16 15.83 -10.54 4.34
CA GLY A 16 14.61 -10.65 3.50
C GLY A 16 14.43 -12.04 2.86
N THR A 17 13.18 -12.40 2.55
CA THR A 17 12.83 -13.64 1.83
C THR A 17 13.05 -13.50 0.33
N GLU A 18 13.28 -14.62 -0.39
CA GLU A 18 13.41 -14.63 -1.86
C GLU A 18 12.20 -13.95 -2.54
N LEU A 19 11.00 -14.23 -2.03
CA LEU A 19 9.77 -13.61 -2.51
C LEU A 19 9.70 -12.11 -2.24
N GLY A 20 10.16 -11.68 -1.07
CA GLY A 20 10.28 -10.26 -0.76
C GLY A 20 11.21 -9.54 -1.75
N ASP A 21 12.34 -10.15 -2.09
CA ASP A 21 13.29 -9.62 -3.08
C ASP A 21 12.68 -9.57 -4.48
N TYR A 22 11.97 -10.63 -4.86
CA TYR A 22 11.26 -10.72 -6.13
C TYR A 22 10.30 -9.54 -6.27
N PHE A 23 9.34 -9.38 -5.34
CA PHE A 23 8.37 -8.29 -5.42
C PHE A 23 9.02 -6.91 -5.30
N PHE A 24 10.03 -6.74 -4.44
CA PHE A 24 10.77 -5.48 -4.31
C PHE A 24 11.45 -5.07 -5.64
N SER A 25 11.97 -6.03 -6.40
CA SER A 25 12.56 -5.76 -7.71
C SER A 25 11.53 -5.30 -8.74
N GLN A 26 10.31 -5.84 -8.68
CA GLN A 26 9.21 -5.56 -9.62
C GLN A 26 8.43 -4.30 -9.28
N MET A 27 8.40 -3.89 -8.00
CA MET A 27 7.75 -2.65 -7.55
C MET A 27 8.53 -1.38 -7.95
N ASN A 28 9.80 -1.52 -8.35
CA ASN A 28 10.63 -0.41 -8.76
C ASN A 28 10.50 -0.12 -10.26
N ARG A 29 10.19 1.13 -10.62
CA ARG A 29 9.94 1.52 -12.02
C ARG A 29 11.16 2.17 -12.65
N GLY A 30 11.92 1.35 -13.36
CA GLY A 30 13.00 1.80 -14.23
C GLY A 30 14.23 2.28 -13.46
N ARG A 31 15.36 1.62 -13.68
CA ARG A 31 16.65 1.97 -13.08
C ARG A 31 17.62 2.57 -14.07
N THR A 32 17.20 2.75 -15.32
CA THR A 32 18.06 3.37 -16.32
C THR A 32 18.28 4.85 -15.95
N PRO A 33 19.41 5.46 -16.34
CA PRO A 33 19.63 6.87 -16.08
C PRO A 33 18.50 7.77 -16.62
N ILE A 34 17.92 7.41 -17.76
CA ILE A 34 16.79 8.16 -18.33
C ILE A 34 15.51 7.97 -17.52
N ASP A 35 15.26 6.77 -16.99
CA ASP A 35 14.13 6.53 -16.09
C ASP A 35 14.24 7.38 -14.83
N LEU A 36 15.44 7.43 -14.22
CA LEU A 36 15.71 8.23 -13.03
C LEU A 36 15.49 9.73 -13.28
N LEU A 37 15.88 10.23 -14.45
CA LEU A 37 15.64 11.62 -14.85
C LEU A 37 14.15 11.92 -15.06
N LEU A 38 13.38 10.94 -15.56
CA LEU A 38 11.95 11.08 -15.80
C LEU A 38 11.09 10.74 -14.58
N LEU A 39 11.66 10.17 -13.51
CA LEU A 39 10.93 9.80 -12.29
C LEU A 39 10.03 10.92 -11.74
N PRO A 40 10.49 12.20 -11.64
CA PRO A 40 9.63 13.28 -11.16
C PRO A 40 8.34 13.46 -11.96
N LEU A 41 8.37 13.20 -13.27
CA LEU A 41 7.20 13.24 -14.14
C LEU A 41 6.35 11.98 -13.99
N LYS A 42 6.99 10.81 -13.86
CA LYS A 42 6.31 9.53 -13.64
C LYS A 42 5.49 9.49 -12.34
N LEU A 43 5.83 10.31 -11.33
CA LEU A 43 5.03 10.47 -10.11
C LEU A 43 3.56 10.86 -10.38
N TYR A 44 3.29 11.52 -11.50
CA TYR A 44 1.94 11.97 -11.87
C TYR A 44 1.20 11.00 -12.79
N GLN A 45 1.82 9.88 -13.20
CA GLN A 45 1.23 8.90 -14.11
C GLN A 45 0.30 7.87 -13.43
N GLY A 46 -0.10 8.11 -12.17
CA GLY A 46 -1.11 7.31 -11.44
C GLY A 46 -0.65 5.94 -10.95
N ASP A 47 0.28 5.29 -11.65
CA ASP A 47 0.73 3.94 -11.35
C ASP A 47 1.64 3.83 -10.11
N LEU A 48 2.32 4.91 -9.73
CA LEU A 48 3.12 5.00 -8.50
C LEU A 48 2.27 5.37 -7.27
N MET A 49 0.96 5.60 -7.48
CA MET A 49 0.03 5.97 -6.43
C MET A 49 -0.62 4.74 -5.83
N GLU A 50 -0.27 4.42 -4.58
CA GLU A 50 -0.91 3.34 -3.83
C GLU A 50 -2.37 3.68 -3.47
N LEU A 51 -2.66 4.95 -3.23
CA LEU A 51 -4.01 5.48 -3.06
C LEU A 51 -4.42 6.30 -4.28
N ARG A 52 -5.56 5.94 -4.89
CA ARG A 52 -6.27 6.80 -5.83
C ARG A 52 -6.54 8.15 -5.14
N GLY A 53 -5.90 9.22 -5.61
CA GLY A 53 -6.05 10.58 -5.08
C GLY A 53 -4.86 11.13 -4.28
N ALA A 54 -3.86 10.32 -3.92
CA ALA A 54 -2.62 10.81 -3.29
C ALA A 54 -1.61 11.39 -4.32
N MET A 55 -2.06 12.33 -5.16
CA MET A 55 -1.17 12.98 -6.13
C MET A 55 -0.19 13.89 -5.38
N PRO A 56 1.11 13.87 -5.72
CA PRO A 56 2.02 14.88 -5.23
C PRO A 56 1.50 16.29 -5.58
N PRO A 57 1.81 17.31 -4.78
CA PRO A 57 1.43 18.68 -5.12
C PRO A 57 1.93 19.04 -6.53
N LEU A 58 1.04 19.51 -7.42
CA LEU A 58 1.41 19.92 -8.78
C LEU A 58 2.48 21.02 -8.80
N LEU A 59 2.56 21.79 -7.71
CA LEU A 59 3.57 22.82 -7.49
C LEU A 59 5.01 22.30 -7.60
N LEU A 60 5.26 21.01 -7.33
CA LEU A 60 6.60 20.43 -7.46
C LEU A 60 7.12 20.44 -8.91
N LEU A 61 6.23 20.42 -9.90
CA LEU A 61 6.60 20.59 -11.31
C LEU A 61 7.24 21.96 -11.60
N LEU A 62 7.03 22.93 -10.71
CA LEU A 62 7.59 24.27 -10.81
C LEU A 62 8.95 24.41 -10.12
N ALA A 63 9.44 23.37 -9.44
CA ALA A 63 10.73 23.40 -8.75
C ALA A 63 11.92 23.80 -9.67
N PRO A 64 11.99 23.38 -10.95
CA PRO A 64 13.05 23.80 -11.86
C PRO A 64 13.13 25.32 -12.08
N LEU A 65 12.03 26.07 -11.87
CA LEU A 65 12.03 27.53 -11.96
C LEU A 65 13.01 28.18 -10.98
N TYR A 66 13.38 27.48 -9.90
CA TYR A 66 14.43 27.96 -9.01
C TYR A 66 15.73 28.25 -9.76
N LEU A 67 16.06 27.50 -10.83
CA LEU A 67 17.24 27.71 -11.68
C LEU A 67 17.29 29.09 -12.34
N LEU A 68 16.13 29.73 -12.53
CA LEU A 68 16.00 31.02 -13.22
C LEU A 68 16.11 32.23 -12.28
N VAL A 69 16.18 32.02 -10.97
CA VAL A 69 16.17 33.10 -9.97
C VAL A 69 17.47 33.16 -9.19
N ARG A 70 17.76 34.33 -8.60
CA ARG A 70 18.92 34.51 -7.72
C ARG A 70 18.83 33.55 -6.54
N LYS A 71 19.89 32.77 -6.33
CA LYS A 71 19.92 31.70 -5.32
C LYS A 71 20.06 32.25 -3.91
N ARG A 72 19.40 31.60 -2.94
CA ARG A 72 19.65 31.80 -1.50
C ARG A 72 20.27 30.54 -0.93
N ARG A 73 21.33 30.69 -0.13
CA ARG A 73 22.12 29.55 0.40
C ARG A 73 21.24 28.50 1.10
N TRP A 74 20.35 28.94 2.01
CA TRP A 74 19.49 28.02 2.75
C TRP A 74 18.47 27.28 1.86
N LEU A 75 17.92 27.93 0.83
CA LEU A 75 17.05 27.26 -0.16
C LEU A 75 17.84 26.26 -1.00
N THR A 76 19.08 26.58 -1.35
CA THR A 76 19.96 25.64 -2.04
C THR A 76 20.26 24.41 -1.18
N TYR A 77 20.40 24.56 0.15
CA TYR A 77 20.50 23.41 1.06
C TYR A 77 19.24 22.56 1.07
N LEU A 78 18.04 23.18 1.06
CA LEU A 78 16.79 22.43 0.94
C LEU A 78 16.70 21.66 -0.37
N VAL A 79 17.09 22.27 -1.50
CA VAL A 79 17.19 21.57 -2.79
C VAL A 79 18.16 20.40 -2.71
N GLY A 80 19.35 20.61 -2.14
CA GLY A 80 20.35 19.55 -1.98
C GLY A 80 19.85 18.39 -1.11
N LEU A 81 19.22 18.69 0.03
CA LEU A 81 18.67 17.68 0.92
C LEU A 81 17.51 16.91 0.29
N SER A 82 16.59 17.61 -0.39
CA SER A 82 15.50 16.94 -1.12
C SER A 82 16.01 16.13 -2.31
N ALA A 83 17.03 16.59 -3.02
CA ALA A 83 17.67 15.82 -4.09
C ALA A 83 18.36 14.57 -3.53
N LEU A 84 19.05 14.67 -2.39
CA LEU A 84 19.64 13.51 -1.71
C LEU A 84 18.57 12.52 -1.25
N HIS A 85 17.50 12.99 -0.60
CA HIS A 85 16.38 12.14 -0.18
C HIS A 85 15.72 11.47 -1.37
N PHE A 86 15.50 12.20 -2.47
CA PHE A 86 14.95 11.65 -3.70
C PHE A 86 15.88 10.61 -4.33
N ALA A 87 17.20 10.85 -4.31
CA ALA A 87 18.18 9.88 -4.80
C ALA A 87 18.12 8.59 -3.98
N VAL A 88 18.10 8.68 -2.64
CA VAL A 88 17.96 7.52 -1.74
C VAL A 88 16.63 6.80 -1.98
N TRP A 89 15.51 7.55 -2.04
CA TRP A 89 14.19 7.00 -2.33
C TRP A 89 14.13 6.27 -3.67
N SER A 90 14.79 6.79 -4.71
CA SER A 90 14.76 6.15 -6.05
C SER A 90 15.44 4.78 -6.09
N GLN A 91 16.28 4.45 -5.10
CA GLN A 91 16.88 3.12 -4.94
C GLN A 91 15.99 2.13 -4.18
N GLY A 92 15.08 2.65 -3.33
CA GLY A 92 14.15 1.88 -2.50
C GLY A 92 12.79 1.65 -3.17
N ILE A 93 11.77 1.31 -2.37
CA ILE A 93 10.39 1.20 -2.86
C ILE A 93 9.89 2.57 -3.32
N GLN A 94 9.60 2.70 -4.62
CA GLN A 94 9.21 3.97 -5.26
C GLN A 94 7.75 4.35 -5.02
N THR A 95 7.28 4.33 -3.77
CA THR A 95 5.92 4.77 -3.42
C THR A 95 5.93 6.20 -2.91
N VAL A 96 4.91 6.98 -3.28
CA VAL A 96 4.85 8.44 -3.05
C VAL A 96 4.89 8.79 -1.56
N ARG A 97 4.35 7.94 -0.67
CA ARG A 97 4.35 8.18 0.78
C ARG A 97 5.75 8.32 1.37
N TYR A 98 6.76 7.68 0.79
CA TYR A 98 8.14 7.79 1.26
C TYR A 98 8.86 9.04 0.75
N LEU A 99 8.25 9.79 -0.18
CA LEU A 99 8.69 11.13 -0.59
C LEU A 99 8.10 12.25 0.26
N PHE A 100 7.12 11.97 1.13
CA PHE A 100 6.42 13.01 1.91
C PHE A 100 7.34 14.04 2.60
N PRO A 101 8.51 13.66 3.17
CA PRO A 101 9.43 14.62 3.79
C PRO A 101 9.96 15.72 2.87
N ILE A 102 10.01 15.53 1.53
CA ILE A 102 10.54 16.56 0.62
C ILE A 102 9.53 17.66 0.32
N PHE A 103 8.23 17.40 0.48
CA PHE A 103 7.19 18.30 0.01
C PHE A 103 7.17 19.67 0.71
N PRO A 104 7.36 19.79 2.04
CA PRO A 104 7.43 21.10 2.69
C PRO A 104 8.62 21.92 2.22
N ALA A 105 9.80 21.30 2.11
CA ALA A 105 11.03 21.96 1.67
C ALA A 105 10.91 22.47 0.23
N MET A 106 10.39 21.64 -0.68
CA MET A 106 10.20 22.01 -2.07
C MET A 106 9.09 23.04 -2.27
N SER A 107 8.07 23.05 -1.42
CA SER A 107 7.04 24.10 -1.44
C SER A 107 7.63 25.49 -1.17
N LEU A 108 8.58 25.60 -0.23
CA LEU A 108 9.29 26.85 0.05
C LEU A 108 10.17 27.30 -1.13
N VAL A 109 10.87 26.36 -1.77
CA VAL A 109 11.70 26.64 -2.96
C VAL A 109 10.85 27.16 -4.12
N VAL A 110 9.72 26.51 -4.38
CA VAL A 110 8.77 26.91 -5.43
C VAL A 110 8.17 28.27 -5.11
N ALA A 111 7.72 28.49 -3.88
CA ALA A 111 7.17 29.78 -3.45
C ALA A 111 8.18 30.93 -3.66
N TYR A 112 9.45 30.72 -3.28
CA TYR A 112 10.51 31.71 -3.50
C TYR A 112 10.78 31.95 -4.98
N ALA A 113 10.85 30.90 -5.80
CA ALA A 113 11.07 31.04 -7.23
C ALA A 113 9.95 31.85 -7.90
N LEU A 114 8.70 31.54 -7.56
CA LEU A 114 7.53 32.25 -8.07
C LEU A 114 7.52 33.73 -7.64
N ASP A 115 7.79 34.02 -6.37
CA ASP A 115 7.89 35.40 -5.86
C ASP A 115 8.90 36.24 -6.66
N ARG A 116 10.10 35.68 -6.90
CA ARG A 116 11.16 36.36 -7.66
C ARG A 116 10.82 36.55 -9.13
N LEU A 117 10.17 35.57 -9.75
CA LEU A 117 9.74 35.67 -11.15
C LEU A 117 8.60 36.68 -11.32
N ILE A 118 7.67 36.76 -10.36
CA ILE A 118 6.61 37.77 -10.35
C ILE A 118 7.23 39.18 -10.34
N ASP A 119 8.19 39.43 -9.45
CA ASP A 119 8.80 40.75 -9.32
C ASP A 119 9.63 41.16 -10.55
N GLY A 120 10.22 40.19 -11.26
CA GLY A 120 10.96 40.41 -12.51
C GLY A 120 10.08 40.46 -13.77
N ALA A 121 8.78 40.18 -13.68
CA ALA A 121 7.91 40.07 -14.85
C ALA A 121 7.55 41.43 -15.46
N ARG A 122 7.60 41.53 -16.80
CA ARG A 122 7.12 42.69 -17.57
C ARG A 122 5.68 43.08 -17.23
N TRP A 123 4.84 42.08 -16.93
CA TRP A 123 3.42 42.23 -16.56
C TRP A 123 3.18 41.92 -15.08
N ARG A 124 4.00 42.50 -14.19
CA ARG A 124 3.98 42.22 -12.74
C ARG A 124 2.59 42.23 -12.11
N ARG A 125 1.72 43.19 -12.47
CA ARG A 125 0.35 43.27 -11.90
C ARG A 125 -0.49 42.04 -12.24
N LEU A 126 -0.41 41.57 -13.48
CA LEU A 126 -1.11 40.35 -13.91
C LEU A 126 -0.49 39.11 -13.23
N ALA A 127 0.84 39.02 -13.18
CA ALA A 127 1.54 37.90 -12.55
C ALA A 127 1.21 37.76 -11.05
N ARG A 128 1.06 38.89 -10.33
CA ARG A 128 0.66 38.94 -8.91
C ARG A 128 -0.74 38.39 -8.63
N VAL A 129 -1.60 38.32 -9.65
CA VAL A 129 -2.94 37.74 -9.53
C VAL A 129 -2.95 36.31 -10.09
N ALA A 130 -2.41 36.13 -11.30
CA ALA A 130 -2.47 34.85 -12.02
C ALA A 130 -1.77 33.71 -11.28
N ILE A 131 -0.57 33.95 -10.73
CA ILE A 131 0.21 32.89 -10.07
C ILE A 131 -0.45 32.43 -8.76
N PRO A 132 -0.81 33.32 -7.81
CA PRO A 132 -1.56 32.90 -6.62
C PRO A 132 -2.88 32.23 -6.95
N SER A 133 -3.63 32.71 -7.95
CA SER A 133 -4.87 32.06 -8.41
C SER A 133 -4.63 30.64 -8.92
N LEU A 134 -3.55 30.40 -9.67
CA LEU A 134 -3.17 29.07 -10.14
C LEU A 134 -2.77 28.16 -8.98
N VAL A 135 -2.03 28.68 -8.00
CA VAL A 135 -1.66 27.95 -6.77
C VAL A 135 -2.92 27.56 -5.99
N LEU A 136 -3.85 28.50 -5.79
CA LEU A 136 -5.13 28.27 -5.12
C LEU A 136 -5.98 27.23 -5.87
N LEU A 137 -6.06 27.32 -7.20
CA LEU A 137 -6.76 26.32 -8.02
C LEU A 137 -6.12 24.94 -7.87
N SER A 138 -4.79 24.84 -7.89
CA SER A 138 -4.08 23.57 -7.66
C SER A 138 -4.36 23.01 -6.27
N MET A 139 -4.39 23.86 -5.24
CA MET A 139 -4.73 23.44 -3.87
C MET A 139 -6.17 22.97 -3.79
N ALA A 140 -7.12 23.70 -4.40
CA ALA A 140 -8.53 23.33 -4.43
C ALA A 140 -8.74 21.98 -5.12
N LEU A 141 -8.09 21.73 -6.26
CA LEU A 141 -8.13 20.44 -6.96
C LEU A 141 -7.51 19.32 -6.11
N GLY A 142 -6.40 19.57 -5.42
CA GLY A 142 -5.78 18.59 -4.52
C GLY A 142 -6.67 18.28 -3.30
N SER A 143 -7.25 19.30 -2.69
CA SER A 143 -8.16 19.15 -1.55
C SER A 143 -9.49 18.53 -1.92
N PHE A 144 -9.94 18.64 -3.17
CA PHE A 144 -11.18 18.04 -3.65
C PHE A 144 -11.21 16.52 -3.41
N ALA A 145 -10.10 15.82 -3.70
CA ALA A 145 -9.98 14.38 -3.44
C ALA A 145 -10.08 14.07 -1.93
N ALA A 146 -9.43 14.87 -1.08
CA ALA A 146 -9.50 14.70 0.37
C ALA A 146 -10.92 14.93 0.91
N VAL A 147 -11.64 15.94 0.40
CA VAL A 147 -13.04 16.22 0.75
C VAL A 147 -13.96 15.08 0.31
N ILE A 148 -13.76 14.54 -0.89
CA ILE A 148 -14.50 13.35 -1.34
C ILE A 148 -14.26 12.19 -0.39
N MET A 149 -13.01 11.91 -0.01
CA MET A 149 -12.69 10.81 0.91
C MET A 149 -13.31 11.03 2.29
N LEU A 150 -13.25 12.25 2.84
CA LEU A 150 -13.92 12.59 4.10
C LEU A 150 -15.44 12.38 4.01
N LYS A 151 -16.05 12.73 2.87
CA LYS A 151 -17.48 12.51 2.63
C LYS A 151 -17.84 11.03 2.48
N ILE A 152 -17.02 10.24 1.78
CA ILE A 152 -17.26 8.80 1.64
C ILE A 152 -17.12 8.12 2.99
N GLN A 153 -16.06 8.44 3.74
CA GLN A 153 -15.78 7.81 5.02
C GLN A 153 -16.77 8.25 6.11
N MET A 154 -17.24 9.50 6.07
CA MET A 154 -18.06 10.13 7.11
C MET A 154 -17.55 9.88 8.54
N PRO A 155 -16.26 10.12 8.85
CA PRO A 155 -15.69 9.84 10.18
C PRO A 155 -16.40 10.61 11.29
N PHE A 156 -16.93 11.80 10.98
CA PHE A 156 -17.61 12.64 11.96
C PHE A 156 -18.90 12.02 12.52
N ALA A 157 -19.61 11.20 11.73
CA ALA A 157 -20.83 10.54 12.21
C ALA A 157 -20.53 9.61 13.39
N GLN A 158 -19.42 8.88 13.33
CA GLN A 158 -18.94 8.04 14.43
C GLN A 158 -18.45 8.88 15.63
N LEU A 159 -17.77 10.00 15.37
CA LEU A 159 -17.25 10.89 16.43
C LEU A 159 -18.35 11.57 17.25
N VAL A 160 -19.46 11.96 16.61
CA VAL A 160 -20.60 12.59 17.29
C VAL A 160 -21.65 11.58 17.78
N GLY A 161 -21.38 10.28 17.67
CA GLY A 161 -22.26 9.21 18.16
C GLY A 161 -23.48 8.91 17.29
N LEU A 162 -23.54 9.43 16.06
CA LEU A 162 -24.61 9.13 15.09
C LEU A 162 -24.43 7.76 14.41
N GLU A 163 -23.22 7.20 14.45
CA GLU A 163 -22.89 5.86 13.92
C GLU A 163 -22.09 5.09 14.98
N SER A 164 -22.39 3.80 15.18
CA SER A 164 -21.61 2.96 16.09
C SER A 164 -20.22 2.66 15.49
N ARG A 165 -19.22 2.42 16.34
CA ARG A 165 -17.87 2.05 15.88
C ARG A 165 -17.89 0.83 14.95
N GLN A 166 -18.70 -0.17 15.27
CA GLN A 166 -18.83 -1.38 14.46
C GLN A 166 -19.43 -1.06 13.09
N ALA A 167 -20.51 -0.29 13.01
CA ALA A 167 -21.11 0.12 11.74
C ALA A 167 -20.13 0.93 10.87
N TYR A 168 -19.42 1.88 11.50
CA TYR A 168 -18.40 2.68 10.82
C TYR A 168 -17.28 1.83 10.24
N LEU A 169 -16.75 0.87 11.00
CA LEU A 169 -15.68 -0.01 10.55
C LEU A 169 -16.17 -0.98 9.47
N SER A 170 -17.35 -1.59 9.61
CA SER A 170 -17.92 -2.46 8.57
C SER A 170 -18.11 -1.74 7.23
N ARG A 171 -18.37 -0.43 7.24
CA ARG A 171 -18.54 0.38 6.03
C ARG A 171 -17.21 0.84 5.42
N ASN A 172 -16.19 1.09 6.24
CA ASN A 172 -14.95 1.74 5.80
C ASN A 172 -13.73 0.82 5.72
N VAL A 173 -13.77 -0.33 6.38
CA VAL A 173 -12.67 -1.28 6.47
C VAL A 173 -13.15 -2.57 5.82
N SER A 174 -12.65 -2.82 4.62
CA SER A 174 -13.20 -3.80 3.69
C SER A 174 -13.13 -5.26 4.18
N ASP A 175 -12.21 -5.56 5.09
CA ASP A 175 -12.01 -6.85 5.74
C ASP A 175 -12.68 -6.96 7.12
N TYR A 176 -13.31 -5.89 7.61
CA TYR A 176 -13.85 -5.88 8.98
C TYR A 176 -15.03 -6.84 9.19
N GLY A 177 -15.79 -7.15 8.14
CA GLY A 177 -16.83 -8.18 8.23
C GLY A 177 -16.26 -9.57 8.51
N ALA A 178 -15.13 -9.94 7.91
CA ALA A 178 -14.42 -11.18 8.19
C ALA A 178 -13.86 -11.20 9.62
N VAL A 179 -13.39 -10.05 10.10
CA VAL A 179 -12.95 -9.90 11.49
C VAL A 179 -14.11 -10.12 12.46
N LEU A 180 -15.28 -9.54 12.21
CA LEU A 180 -16.47 -9.74 13.04
C LEU A 180 -16.86 -11.23 13.09
N HIS A 181 -16.92 -11.88 11.92
CA HIS A 181 -17.22 -13.32 11.82
C HIS A 181 -16.29 -14.16 12.70
N LEU A 182 -14.97 -13.92 12.62
CA LEU A 182 -13.98 -14.64 13.42
C LEU A 182 -14.07 -14.31 14.93
N ASN A 183 -14.38 -13.06 15.27
CA ASN A 183 -14.47 -12.64 16.67
C ASN A 183 -15.74 -13.14 17.35
N GLU A 184 -16.86 -13.25 16.64
CA GLU A 184 -18.13 -13.77 17.17
C GLU A 184 -18.03 -15.26 17.54
N GLN A 185 -17.08 -15.99 16.93
CA GLN A 185 -16.82 -17.40 17.18
C GLN A 185 -15.48 -17.63 17.91
N ALA A 186 -14.96 -16.63 18.61
CA ALA A 186 -13.60 -16.65 19.18
C ALA A 186 -13.30 -17.90 20.03
N ASP A 187 -14.29 -18.44 20.75
CA ASP A 187 -14.13 -19.67 21.54
C ASP A 187 -13.82 -20.92 20.71
N ALA A 188 -14.26 -20.96 19.45
CA ALA A 188 -13.97 -22.03 18.48
C ALA A 188 -12.71 -21.73 17.63
N VAL A 189 -12.24 -20.47 17.61
CA VAL A 189 -11.09 -20.05 16.81
C VAL A 189 -9.81 -20.12 17.65
N THR A 190 -9.13 -21.27 17.60
CA THR A 190 -7.83 -21.46 18.28
C THR A 190 -6.71 -20.56 17.74
N ARG A 191 -6.59 -20.43 16.41
CA ARG A 191 -5.58 -19.61 15.75
C ARG A 191 -5.96 -19.35 14.29
N VAL A 192 -5.72 -18.12 13.83
CA VAL A 192 -5.98 -17.68 12.45
C VAL A 192 -4.65 -17.56 11.70
N LEU A 193 -4.53 -18.23 10.56
CA LEU A 193 -3.49 -17.95 9.57
C LEU A 193 -3.99 -16.87 8.62
N VAL A 194 -3.31 -15.72 8.57
CA VAL A 194 -3.63 -14.63 7.65
C VAL A 194 -2.69 -14.69 6.45
N ILE A 195 -3.24 -14.86 5.25
CA ILE A 195 -2.51 -14.97 4.00
C ILE A 195 -2.73 -13.71 3.18
N GLY A 196 -1.63 -13.11 2.72
CA GLY A 196 -1.70 -11.92 1.86
C GLY A 196 -2.33 -10.73 2.56
N ASP A 197 -2.28 -10.65 3.88
CA ASP A 197 -2.67 -9.43 4.60
C ASP A 197 -1.87 -9.32 5.89
N ALA A 198 -1.67 -8.11 6.39
CA ALA A 198 -1.02 -7.85 7.67
C ALA A 198 -1.97 -7.19 8.68
N ARG A 199 -3.21 -6.91 8.29
CA ARG A 199 -4.21 -6.24 9.12
C ARG A 199 -4.79 -7.21 10.14
N VAL A 200 -4.18 -7.24 11.32
CA VAL A 200 -4.61 -8.11 12.43
C VAL A 200 -5.15 -7.36 13.63
N TYR A 201 -5.15 -6.02 13.59
CA TYR A 201 -5.41 -5.17 14.75
C TYR A 201 -6.75 -5.43 15.45
N TYR A 202 -7.79 -5.81 14.70
CA TYR A 202 -9.13 -6.04 15.24
C TYR A 202 -9.45 -7.51 15.51
N LEU A 203 -8.53 -8.44 15.19
CA LEU A 203 -8.73 -9.86 15.48
C LEU A 203 -8.45 -10.12 16.96
N THR A 204 -9.41 -10.74 17.64
CA THR A 204 -9.27 -11.20 19.03
C THR A 204 -8.51 -12.52 19.14
N PRO A 205 -8.73 -13.53 18.26
CA PRO A 205 -8.02 -14.80 18.34
C PRO A 205 -6.51 -14.66 18.07
N PRO A 206 -5.68 -15.62 18.50
CA PRO A 206 -4.27 -15.67 18.13
C PRO A 206 -4.07 -15.69 16.61
N VAL A 207 -3.11 -14.91 16.09
CA VAL A 207 -2.88 -14.78 14.65
C VAL A 207 -1.45 -15.13 14.26
N VAL A 208 -1.30 -15.81 13.14
CA VAL A 208 -0.03 -15.97 12.41
C VAL A 208 -0.17 -15.29 11.06
N VAL A 209 0.76 -14.41 10.73
CA VAL A 209 0.72 -13.62 9.49
C VAL A 209 1.74 -14.15 8.51
N ASP A 210 1.27 -14.59 7.34
CA ASP A 210 2.11 -15.00 6.22
C ASP A 210 2.35 -13.83 5.26
N GLN A 211 3.10 -12.83 5.72
CA GLN A 211 3.44 -11.65 4.90
C GLN A 211 4.35 -12.02 3.73
N GLY A 212 5.20 -13.04 3.89
CA GLY A 212 6.15 -13.51 2.87
C GLY A 212 5.54 -14.44 1.82
N LEU A 213 4.29 -14.87 1.99
CA LEU A 213 3.58 -15.86 1.17
C LEU A 213 4.25 -17.24 1.14
N ASP A 214 5.14 -17.52 2.09
CA ASP A 214 5.87 -18.79 2.13
C ASP A 214 4.96 -19.95 2.53
N LEU A 215 4.05 -19.71 3.48
CA LEU A 215 3.05 -20.73 3.87
C LEU A 215 2.01 -20.89 2.77
N PHE A 216 1.55 -19.79 2.17
CA PHE A 216 0.62 -19.81 1.05
C PHE A 216 1.19 -20.62 -0.12
N ARG A 217 2.45 -20.38 -0.50
CA ARG A 217 3.14 -21.16 -1.52
C ARG A 217 3.17 -22.64 -1.17
N ARG A 218 3.54 -23.02 0.07
CA ARG A 218 3.56 -24.42 0.51
C ARG A 218 2.19 -25.08 0.44
N LEU A 219 1.13 -24.37 0.85
CA LEU A 219 -0.26 -24.85 0.78
C LEU A 219 -0.74 -24.99 -0.68
N ALA A 220 -0.30 -24.10 -1.56
CA ALA A 220 -0.61 -24.15 -2.99
C ALA A 220 0.14 -25.28 -3.72
N GLU A 221 1.40 -25.51 -3.36
CA GLU A 221 2.27 -26.53 -3.96
C GLU A 221 2.08 -27.93 -3.34
N ALA A 222 1.34 -28.03 -2.23
CA ALA A 222 0.99 -29.30 -1.62
C ALA A 222 0.22 -30.19 -2.62
N SER A 223 0.88 -31.25 -3.07
CA SER A 223 0.34 -32.23 -4.02
C SER A 223 -0.74 -33.09 -3.37
N ASP A 224 -0.68 -33.24 -2.04
CA ASP A 224 -1.60 -34.01 -1.22
C ASP A 224 -2.33 -33.09 -0.22
N PRO A 225 -3.67 -32.96 -0.33
CA PRO A 225 -4.50 -32.25 0.65
C PRO A 225 -4.28 -32.67 2.11
N GLN A 226 -3.90 -33.94 2.36
CA GLN A 226 -3.64 -34.43 3.71
C GLN A 226 -2.40 -33.77 4.31
N LEU A 227 -1.33 -33.58 3.53
CA LEU A 227 -0.12 -32.90 3.98
C LEU A 227 -0.40 -31.43 4.32
N ALA A 228 -1.24 -30.76 3.53
CA ALA A 228 -1.66 -29.38 3.81
C ALA A 228 -2.49 -29.31 5.11
N LEU A 229 -3.42 -30.24 5.31
CA LEU A 229 -4.22 -30.33 6.53
C LEU A 229 -3.34 -30.58 7.77
N ASP A 230 -2.41 -31.52 7.67
CA ASP A 230 -1.50 -31.87 8.76
C ASP A 230 -0.60 -30.67 9.12
N ALA A 231 -0.08 -29.95 8.14
CA ALA A 231 0.74 -28.75 8.37
C ALA A 231 -0.03 -27.64 9.11
N LEU A 232 -1.29 -27.39 8.74
CA LEU A 232 -2.16 -26.42 9.41
C LEU A 232 -2.44 -26.85 10.86
N ARG A 233 -2.77 -28.12 11.07
CA ARG A 233 -3.06 -28.68 12.40
C ARG A 233 -1.86 -28.71 13.33
N GLN A 234 -0.69 -29.12 12.83
CA GLN A 234 0.55 -29.09 13.60
C GLN A 234 0.91 -27.67 14.05
N SER A 235 0.52 -26.67 13.26
CA SER A 235 0.69 -25.24 13.59
C SER A 235 -0.42 -24.70 14.51
N GLY A 236 -1.38 -25.53 14.89
CA GLY A 236 -2.55 -25.18 15.70
C GLY A 236 -3.51 -24.21 15.01
N VAL A 237 -3.49 -24.13 13.67
CA VAL A 237 -4.36 -23.24 12.89
C VAL A 237 -5.73 -23.89 12.75
N SER A 238 -6.78 -23.18 13.19
CA SER A 238 -8.17 -23.61 12.95
C SER A 238 -8.87 -22.82 11.85
N HIS A 239 -8.40 -21.60 11.54
CA HIS A 239 -8.98 -20.78 10.47
C HIS A 239 -7.91 -20.15 9.60
N VAL A 240 -8.24 -19.93 8.33
CA VAL A 240 -7.40 -19.27 7.34
C VAL A 240 -8.17 -18.06 6.81
N LEU A 241 -7.63 -16.86 7.02
CA LEU A 241 -8.13 -15.62 6.43
C LEU A 241 -7.25 -15.26 5.23
N VAL A 242 -7.86 -15.11 4.07
CA VAL A 242 -7.15 -14.84 2.81
C VAL A 242 -7.55 -13.47 2.28
N GLY A 243 -6.60 -12.56 2.18
CA GLY A 243 -6.77 -11.25 1.54
C GLY A 243 -6.78 -11.36 0.01
N VAL A 244 -7.91 -11.75 -0.58
CA VAL A 244 -8.08 -11.91 -2.04
C VAL A 244 -7.70 -10.63 -2.80
N GLY A 245 -8.04 -9.46 -2.25
CA GLY A 245 -7.69 -8.17 -2.83
C GLY A 245 -6.18 -7.94 -2.91
N GLN A 246 -5.42 -8.36 -1.91
CA GLN A 246 -3.96 -8.22 -1.89
C GLN A 246 -3.29 -9.25 -2.80
N ILE A 247 -3.78 -10.50 -2.83
CA ILE A 247 -3.30 -11.51 -3.79
C ILE A 247 -3.48 -10.98 -5.22
N SER A 248 -4.65 -10.41 -5.51
CA SER A 248 -4.96 -9.79 -6.80
C SER A 248 -4.13 -8.52 -7.09
N TRP A 249 -3.67 -7.83 -6.06
CA TRP A 249 -2.77 -6.68 -6.21
C TRP A 249 -1.34 -7.13 -6.51
N LEU A 250 -0.86 -8.20 -5.87
CA LEU A 250 0.48 -8.75 -6.06
C LEU A 250 0.71 -9.28 -7.47
N THR A 251 -0.32 -9.82 -8.14
CA THR A 251 -0.20 -10.27 -9.54
C THR A 251 0.19 -9.14 -10.50
N ARG A 252 0.00 -7.86 -10.13
CA ARG A 252 0.47 -6.70 -10.91
C ARG A 252 1.99 -6.55 -10.91
N PHE A 253 2.67 -7.16 -9.95
CA PHE A 253 4.11 -7.11 -9.75
C PHE A 253 4.76 -8.49 -9.91
N ASP A 254 4.09 -9.39 -10.62
CA ASP A 254 4.48 -10.79 -10.79
C ASP A 254 4.51 -11.15 -12.29
N PRO A 255 5.50 -10.66 -13.05
CA PRO A 255 5.62 -10.96 -14.48
C PRO A 255 5.78 -12.45 -14.79
N GLU A 256 6.16 -13.26 -13.80
CA GLU A 256 6.32 -14.71 -13.95
C GLU A 256 5.03 -15.47 -13.63
N ASP A 257 3.93 -14.79 -13.29
CA ASP A 257 2.63 -15.38 -12.95
C ASP A 257 2.73 -16.43 -11.80
N ARG A 258 3.73 -16.33 -10.91
CA ARG A 258 3.93 -17.26 -9.77
C ARG A 258 2.74 -17.26 -8.81
N VAL A 259 2.32 -16.09 -8.35
CA VAL A 259 1.18 -15.88 -7.44
C VAL A 259 -0.11 -16.35 -8.07
N LYS A 260 -0.30 -16.10 -9.36
CA LYS A 260 -1.47 -16.55 -10.10
C LYS A 260 -1.51 -18.08 -10.19
N GLY A 261 -0.35 -18.71 -10.43
CA GLY A 261 -0.19 -20.16 -10.38
C GLY A 261 -0.52 -20.74 -9.01
N TRP A 262 0.02 -20.15 -7.94
CA TRP A 262 -0.26 -20.56 -6.57
C TRP A 262 -1.72 -20.37 -6.20
N TRP A 263 -2.33 -19.25 -6.59
CA TRP A 263 -3.74 -19.00 -6.35
C TRP A 263 -4.62 -20.05 -7.03
N ALA A 264 -4.36 -20.37 -8.30
CA ALA A 264 -5.10 -21.40 -9.01
C ALA A 264 -4.90 -22.80 -8.38
N ALA A 265 -3.68 -23.11 -7.93
CA ALA A 265 -3.39 -24.38 -7.25
C ALA A 265 -4.08 -24.47 -5.88
N PHE A 266 -3.98 -23.41 -5.07
CA PHE A 266 -4.65 -23.29 -3.78
C PHE A 266 -6.18 -23.42 -3.92
N GLN A 267 -6.79 -22.73 -4.89
CA GLN A 267 -8.24 -22.81 -5.13
C GLN A 267 -8.71 -24.24 -5.46
N ARG A 268 -7.87 -25.04 -6.13
CA ARG A 268 -8.17 -26.46 -6.41
C ARG A 268 -7.96 -27.35 -5.20
N SER A 269 -6.83 -27.20 -4.50
CA SER A 269 -6.45 -28.10 -3.40
C SER A 269 -7.24 -27.82 -2.12
N ARG A 270 -7.59 -26.55 -1.84
CA ARG A 270 -8.24 -26.13 -0.59
C ARG A 270 -9.55 -26.86 -0.32
N LEU A 271 -10.29 -27.25 -1.35
CA LEU A 271 -11.58 -27.94 -1.19
C LEU A 271 -11.44 -29.27 -0.44
N GLY A 272 -10.24 -29.85 -0.45
CA GLY A 272 -9.94 -31.06 0.31
C GLY A 272 -9.83 -30.84 1.82
N TYR A 273 -9.40 -29.66 2.29
CA TYR A 273 -9.01 -29.46 3.69
C TYR A 273 -9.49 -28.15 4.34
N LEU A 274 -10.17 -27.28 3.58
CA LEU A 274 -10.71 -26.00 4.01
C LEU A 274 -12.20 -25.91 3.67
N ILE A 275 -12.99 -25.43 4.63
CA ILE A 275 -14.43 -25.19 4.51
C ILE A 275 -14.64 -23.68 4.48
N LEU A 276 -15.28 -23.16 3.43
CA LEU A 276 -15.58 -21.74 3.32
C LEU A 276 -16.69 -21.36 4.32
N GLU A 277 -16.45 -20.33 5.12
CA GLU A 277 -17.43 -19.82 6.09
C GLU A 277 -17.87 -18.38 5.83
N TYR A 278 -16.98 -17.57 5.25
CA TYR A 278 -17.26 -16.17 4.95
C TYR A 278 -16.51 -15.74 3.68
N GLU A 279 -17.16 -14.97 2.81
CA GLU A 279 -16.58 -14.48 1.57
C GLU A 279 -17.10 -13.10 1.20
N THR A 280 -16.20 -12.25 0.72
CA THR A 280 -16.48 -11.01 0.02
C THR A 280 -15.54 -10.88 -1.19
N ASP A 281 -15.71 -9.83 -1.99
CA ASP A 281 -14.84 -9.56 -3.14
C ASP A 281 -13.36 -9.35 -2.78
N VAL A 282 -13.04 -9.08 -1.50
CA VAL A 282 -11.67 -8.73 -1.06
C VAL A 282 -11.09 -9.70 -0.03
N VAL A 283 -11.90 -10.51 0.63
CA VAL A 283 -11.45 -11.43 1.69
C VAL A 283 -12.28 -12.71 1.72
N SER A 284 -11.64 -13.83 2.04
CA SER A 284 -12.30 -15.10 2.32
C SER A 284 -11.82 -15.67 3.64
N VAL A 285 -12.72 -16.25 4.43
CA VAL A 285 -12.41 -16.99 5.66
C VAL A 285 -12.78 -18.44 5.48
N TYR A 286 -11.83 -19.29 5.81
CA TYR A 286 -11.98 -20.73 5.78
C TYR A 286 -11.74 -21.31 7.17
N ARG A 287 -12.53 -22.31 7.53
CA ARG A 287 -12.24 -23.20 8.66
C ARG A 287 -11.46 -24.42 8.18
N VAL A 288 -10.49 -24.85 8.97
CA VAL A 288 -9.73 -26.08 8.73
C VAL A 288 -10.62 -27.29 9.00
N ALA A 289 -10.67 -28.23 8.05
CA ALA A 289 -11.55 -29.39 8.12
C ALA A 289 -11.10 -30.42 9.17
N ASP A 290 -12.04 -31.29 9.56
CA ASP A 290 -11.78 -32.39 10.50
C ASP A 290 -11.09 -33.60 9.84
N ALA A 291 -11.27 -33.75 8.53
CA ALA A 291 -10.60 -34.74 7.70
C ALA A 291 -10.59 -34.25 6.25
N VAL A 292 -9.72 -34.85 5.43
CA VAL A 292 -9.71 -34.54 4.00
C VAL A 292 -10.99 -35.07 3.34
N ALA A 293 -11.65 -34.22 2.55
CA ALA A 293 -12.80 -34.64 1.77
C ALA A 293 -12.38 -35.72 0.74
N PRO A 294 -13.15 -36.82 0.58
CA PRO A 294 -12.83 -37.83 -0.39
C PRO A 294 -12.76 -37.20 -1.79
N ALA A 295 -11.65 -37.42 -2.50
CA ALA A 295 -11.47 -36.91 -3.85
C ALA A 295 -12.65 -37.38 -4.71
N ASN A 296 -13.51 -36.44 -5.12
CA ASN A 296 -14.57 -36.73 -6.07
C ASN A 296 -13.89 -37.19 -7.37
N ARG A 297 -13.88 -38.51 -7.60
CA ARG A 297 -13.53 -39.10 -8.90
C ARG A 297 -14.55 -38.57 -9.89
N ARG A 298 -14.18 -37.55 -10.65
CA ARG A 298 -14.86 -37.14 -11.88
C ARG A 298 -13.91 -37.39 -13.04
#